data_AF-A0A7C3LJ60-F1
#
_entry.id   AF-A0A7C3LJ60-F1
#
_cell.length_a   1.000
_cell.length_b   1.000
_cell.length_c   1.000
_cell.angle_alpha   90.00
_cell.angle_beta   90.00
_cell.angle_gamma   90.00
#
_symmetry.space_group_name_H-M   'P 1'
#
loop_
_entity.id
_entity.type
_entity.pdbx_description
1 polymer ?
#
loop_
_entity_poly.entity_id
_entity_poly.type
_entity_poly.pdbx_seq_one_letter_code
_entity_poly.pdbx_strand_id
1 'polypeptide(L)'
;MDKPTLMVTVAVLGGTGKEGKGLAYRWAKAGYKVLIGSRSSEKAVTAASEIMELLDGTGSVVGMSNLEAASQSNIVVLTVPYSAHRDTLETIKDVVKGKLF
;
A
#
# COMPACT_ATOMS: atom_id res chain seq x y z
N MET A 1 -28.36 1.70 -1.26
CA MET A 1 -27.99 0.31 -0.91
C MET A 1 -26.53 0.33 -0.51
N ASP A 2 -26.25 0.20 0.78
CA ASP A 2 -24.88 0.07 1.27
C ASP A 2 -24.31 -1.25 0.75
N LYS A 3 -23.29 -1.13 -0.11
CA LYS A 3 -22.47 -2.28 -0.48
C LYS A 3 -21.79 -2.76 0.80
N PRO A 4 -21.73 -4.08 1.07
CA PRO A 4 -20.98 -4.56 2.21
C PRO A 4 -19.51 -4.21 1.95
N THR A 5 -19.02 -3.19 2.64
CA THR A 5 -17.60 -2.83 2.61
C THR A 5 -16.87 -3.92 3.39
N LEU A 6 -16.55 -5.03 2.71
CA LEU A 6 -15.39 -5.79 3.12
C LEU A 6 -14.27 -4.75 3.19
N MET A 7 -13.78 -4.45 4.40
CA MET A 7 -12.69 -3.50 4.63
C MET A 7 -11.38 -4.12 4.13
N VAL A 8 -11.32 -4.38 2.83
CA VAL A 8 -10.18 -4.98 2.13
C VAL A 8 -9.05 -3.98 2.21
N THR A 9 -7.97 -4.38 2.89
CA THR A 9 -6.77 -3.57 3.02
C THR A 9 -5.80 -3.91 1.90
N VAL A 10 -5.37 -2.89 1.15
CA VAL A 10 -4.45 -3.02 0.02
C VAL A 10 -3.08 -2.48 0.41
N ALA A 11 -2.04 -3.31 0.33
CA ALA A 11 -0.66 -2.86 0.45
C ALA A 11 -0.09 -2.53 -0.93
N VAL A 12 0.56 -1.37 -1.04
CA VAL A 12 1.29 -0.94 -2.24
C VAL A 12 2.78 -0.87 -1.89
N LEU A 13 3.52 -1.93 -2.22
CA LEU A 13 4.93 -2.09 -1.88
C LEU A 13 5.81 -1.37 -2.90
N GLY A 14 6.77 -0.57 -2.40
CA GLY A 14 7.43 0.42 -3.25
C GLY A 14 6.51 1.59 -3.62
N GLY A 15 5.45 1.81 -2.82
CA GLY A 15 4.34 2.69 -3.17
C GLY A 15 4.66 4.18 -3.19
N THR A 16 5.89 4.58 -2.86
CA THR A 16 6.32 6.00 -2.82
C THR A 16 6.59 6.58 -4.21
N GLY A 17 6.67 5.74 -5.26
CA GLY A 17 6.84 6.17 -6.65
C GLY A 17 5.55 6.70 -7.28
N LYS A 18 5.63 7.20 -8.52
CA LYS A 18 4.48 7.78 -9.25
C LYS A 18 3.32 6.79 -9.41
N GLU A 19 3.63 5.56 -9.81
CA GLU A 19 2.65 4.49 -9.97
C GLU A 19 1.97 4.14 -8.64
N GLY A 20 2.77 3.86 -7.61
CA GLY A 20 2.27 3.52 -6.28
C GLY A 20 1.38 4.61 -5.68
N LYS A 21 1.80 5.88 -5.76
CA LYS A 21 0.99 7.02 -5.27
C LYS A 21 -0.33 7.15 -6.05
N GLY A 22 -0.29 6.96 -7.38
CA GLY A 22 -1.48 7.02 -8.23
C GLY A 22 -2.50 5.93 -7.89
N LEU A 23 -2.04 4.69 -7.72
CA LEU A 23 -2.88 3.58 -7.28
C LEU A 23 -3.46 3.81 -5.89
N ALA A 24 -2.61 4.21 -4.94
CA ALA A 24 -3.01 4.49 -3.56
C ALA A 24 -4.09 5.58 -3.48
N TYR A 25 -3.92 6.69 -4.21
CA TYR A 25 -4.92 7.76 -4.31
C TYR A 25 -6.26 7.24 -4.82
N ARG A 26 -6.27 6.49 -5.94
CA ARG A 26 -7.51 6.02 -6.56
C ARG A 26 -8.24 5.02 -5.68
N TRP A 27 -7.53 4.09 -5.04
CA TRP A 27 -8.15 3.11 -4.16
C TRP A 27 -8.62 3.71 -2.84
N ALA A 28 -7.85 4.62 -2.25
CA ALA A 28 -8.30 5.35 -1.06
C ALA A 28 -9.57 6.18 -1.35
N LYS A 29 -9.61 6.87 -2.51
CA LYS A 29 -10.80 7.59 -2.97
C LYS A 29 -12.01 6.68 -3.21
N ALA A 30 -11.78 5.41 -3.56
CA ALA A 30 -12.83 4.41 -3.72
C ALA A 30 -13.25 3.74 -2.40
N GLY A 31 -12.67 4.13 -1.25
CA GLY A 31 -13.04 3.65 0.08
C GLY A 31 -12.21 2.47 0.60
N TYR A 32 -11.14 2.08 -0.09
CA TYR A 32 -10.22 1.06 0.44
C TYR A 32 -9.27 1.64 1.48
N LYS A 33 -8.89 0.82 2.47
CA LYS A 33 -7.75 1.12 3.34
C LYS A 33 -6.46 0.79 2.59
N VAL A 34 -5.58 1.77 2.41
CA VAL A 34 -4.33 1.61 1.67
C VAL A 34 -3.14 1.73 2.60
N LEU A 35 -2.22 0.77 2.52
CA LEU A 35 -0.94 0.77 3.22
C LEU A 35 0.19 0.98 2.21
N ILE A 36 0.91 2.10 2.30
CA ILE A 36 2.09 2.35 1.47
C ILE A 36 3.30 1.70 2.14
N GLY A 37 3.90 0.73 1.45
CA GLY A 37 5.13 0.07 1.86
C GLY A 37 6.37 0.71 1.23
N SER A 38 7.42 0.87 2.01
CA SER A 38 8.73 1.32 1.54
C SER A 38 9.87 0.61 2.29
N ARG A 39 11.09 0.72 1.76
CA ARG A 39 12.31 0.37 2.52
C ARG A 39 12.68 1.42 3.57
N SER A 40 12.19 2.65 3.41
CA SER A 40 12.23 3.71 4.42
C SER A 40 10.80 4.03 4.82
N SER A 41 10.44 3.71 6.06
CA SER A 41 9.11 3.97 6.61
C SER A 41 8.78 5.45 6.60
N GLU A 42 9.77 6.32 6.80
CA GLU A 42 9.63 7.78 6.76
C GLU A 42 9.15 8.23 5.37
N LYS A 43 9.76 7.72 4.29
CA LYS A 43 9.32 8.02 2.92
C LYS A 43 7.90 7.54 2.65
N ALA A 44 7.50 6.39 3.21
CA ALA A 44 6.13 5.91 3.09
C ALA A 44 5.15 6.82 3.83
N VAL A 45 5.48 7.25 5.05
CA VAL A 45 4.66 8.17 5.84
C VAL A 45 4.50 9.50 5.11
N THR A 46 5.58 10.08 4.58
CA THR A 46 5.50 11.31 3.78
C THR A 46 4.59 11.12 2.55
N ALA A 47 4.76 10.03 1.80
CA ALA A 47 3.92 9.74 0.63
C ALA A 47 2.44 9.57 1.00
N ALA A 48 2.13 8.93 2.13
CA ALA A 48 0.78 8.78 2.64
C ALA A 48 0.17 10.15 3.00
N SER A 49 0.92 11.01 3.69
CA SER A 49 0.47 12.36 4.03
C SER A 49 0.16 13.21 2.80
N GLU A 50 1.02 13.19 1.78
CA GLU A 50 0.76 13.89 0.51
C GLU A 50 -0.53 13.42 -0.16
N ILE A 51 -0.82 12.12 -0.12
CA ILE A 51 -2.06 11.57 -0.71
C ILE A 51 -3.27 11.95 0.14
N MET A 52 -3.16 11.91 1.47
CA MET A 52 -4.23 12.34 2.37
C MET A 52 -4.55 13.83 2.18
N GLU A 53 -3.55 14.66 1.92
CA GLU A 53 -3.73 16.08 1.56
C GLU A 53 -4.51 16.21 0.24
N LEU A 54 -4.14 15.46 -0.80
CA LEU A 54 -4.86 15.43 -2.09
C LEU A 54 -6.30 14.90 -2.00
N LEU A 55 -6.64 14.20 -0.92
CA LEU A 55 -7.97 13.68 -0.65
C LEU A 55 -8.76 14.58 0.32
N ASP A 56 -8.25 15.77 0.67
CA ASP A 56 -8.86 16.66 1.66
C ASP A 56 -9.13 15.95 3.01
N GLY A 57 -8.23 15.04 3.39
CA GLY A 57 -8.35 14.23 4.60
C GLY A 57 -9.37 13.08 4.52
N THR A 58 -10.03 12.87 3.38
CA THR A 58 -11.00 11.78 3.19
C THR A 58 -10.32 10.47 2.77
N GLY A 59 -10.82 9.32 3.24
CA GLY A 59 -10.23 8.01 2.95
C GLY A 59 -9.21 7.56 4.00
N SER A 60 -8.41 6.53 3.68
CA SER A 60 -7.44 5.94 4.61
C SER A 60 -6.17 5.49 3.89
N VAL A 61 -5.09 6.25 4.09
CA VAL A 61 -3.75 5.94 3.58
C VAL A 61 -2.75 6.03 4.73
N VAL A 62 -1.98 4.97 4.95
CA VAL A 62 -0.96 4.91 6.02
C VAL A 62 0.36 4.44 5.44
N GLY A 63 1.46 5.09 5.81
CA GLY A 63 2.80 4.71 5.40
C GLY A 63 3.53 3.88 6.45
N MET A 64 4.25 2.83 6.03
CA MET A 64 5.05 1.96 6.89
C MET A 64 6.12 1.19 6.10
N SER A 65 6.83 0.25 6.74
CA SER A 65 7.77 -0.60 6.02
C SER A 65 7.05 -1.57 5.06
N ASN A 66 7.76 -2.07 4.04
CA ASN A 66 7.23 -3.08 3.13
C ASN A 66 6.70 -4.33 3.86
N LEU A 67 7.44 -4.80 4.86
CA LEU A 67 7.09 -6.00 5.62
C LEU A 67 5.81 -5.78 6.43
N GLU A 68 5.70 -4.64 7.12
CA GLU A 68 4.50 -4.31 7.90
C GLU A 68 3.26 -4.16 7.00
N ALA A 69 3.40 -3.46 5.87
CA ALA A 69 2.30 -3.27 4.92
C ALA A 69 1.85 -4.63 4.34
N ALA A 70 2.79 -5.47 3.93
CA ALA A 70 2.50 -6.81 3.43
C ALA A 70 1.83 -7.68 4.52
N SER A 71 2.25 -7.57 5.77
CA SER A 71 1.69 -8.35 6.90
C SER A 71 0.24 -7.94 7.23
N GLN A 72 -0.08 -6.65 7.17
CA GLN A 72 -1.37 -6.10 7.59
C GLN A 72 -2.44 -6.00 6.48
N SER A 73 -2.14 -6.45 5.27
CA SER A 73 -3.03 -6.36 4.10
C SER A 73 -3.71 -7.67 3.73
N ASN A 74 -4.77 -7.57 2.93
CA ASN A 74 -5.43 -8.69 2.26
C ASN A 74 -4.97 -8.84 0.81
N ILE A 75 -4.67 -7.71 0.16
CA ILE A 75 -4.16 -7.61 -1.22
C ILE A 75 -2.80 -6.94 -1.16
N VAL A 76 -1.82 -7.48 -1.88
CA VAL A 76 -0.48 -6.91 -1.99
C VAL A 76 -0.21 -6.57 -3.45
N VAL A 77 0.28 -5.37 -3.72
CA VAL A 77 0.62 -4.88 -5.05
C VAL A 77 2.07 -4.45 -5.05
N LEU A 78 2.87 -4.96 -5.99
CA LEU A 78 4.27 -4.56 -6.14
C LEU A 78 4.41 -3.46 -7.18
N THR A 79 4.87 -2.30 -6.73
CA THR A 79 5.25 -1.16 -7.59
C THR A 79 6.73 -0.82 -7.40
N VAL A 80 7.57 -1.84 -7.26
CA VAL A 80 9.02 -1.70 -7.13
C VAL A 80 9.71 -1.79 -8.50
N PRO A 81 10.87 -1.15 -8.71
CA PRO A 81 11.68 -1.40 -9.90
C PRO A 81 12.03 -2.88 -10.02
N TYR A 82 12.15 -3.36 -11.26
CA TYR A 82 12.44 -4.77 -11.53
C TYR A 82 13.68 -5.30 -10.79
N SER A 83 14.73 -4.47 -10.67
CA SER A 83 15.96 -4.82 -9.93
C SER A 83 15.75 -5.10 -8.45
N ALA A 84 14.70 -4.56 -7.82
CA ALA A 84 14.37 -4.78 -6.42
C ALA A 84 13.27 -5.84 -6.21
N HIS A 85 12.73 -6.42 -7.28
CA HIS A 85 11.56 -7.29 -7.23
C HIS A 85 11.82 -8.56 -6.42
N ARG A 86 12.91 -9.27 -6.71
CA ARG A 86 13.29 -10.51 -6.01
C ARG A 86 13.54 -10.25 -4.52
N ASP A 87 14.37 -9.27 -4.19
CA ASP A 87 14.73 -8.97 -2.79
C ASP A 87 13.52 -8.55 -1.96
N THR A 88 12.60 -7.80 -2.57
CA THR A 88 11.33 -7.42 -1.91
C THR A 88 10.49 -8.66 -1.62
N LEU A 89 10.34 -9.56 -2.60
CA LEU A 89 9.61 -10.81 -2.44
C LEU A 89 10.20 -11.72 -1.37
N GLU A 90 11.53 -11.89 -1.37
CA GLU A 90 12.22 -12.73 -0.37
C GLU A 90 11.98 -12.23 1.07
N THR A 91 11.86 -10.92 1.24
CA THR A 91 11.60 -10.29 2.55
C THR A 91 10.18 -10.55 3.05
N ILE A 92 9.19 -10.63 2.14
CA ILE A 92 7.77 -10.69 2.52
C ILE A 92 7.14 -12.08 2.32
N LYS A 93 7.87 -13.04 1.72
CA LYS A 93 7.34 -14.34 1.27
C LYS A 93 6.52 -15.10 2.32
N ASP A 94 6.88 -14.99 3.60
CA ASP A 94 6.18 -15.69 4.67
C ASP A 94 4.87 -15.00 5.07
N VAL A 95 4.82 -13.67 5.01
CA VAL A 95 3.64 -12.89 5.42
C VAL A 95 2.61 -12.72 4.31
N VAL A 96 2.95 -13.06 3.06
CA VAL A 96 2.04 -12.95 1.91
C VAL A 96 1.33 -14.26 1.54
N LYS A 97 1.63 -15.37 2.23
CA LYS A 97 0.98 -16.67 1.97
C LYS A 97 -0.54 -16.56 2.16
N GLY A 98 -1.29 -17.04 1.17
CA GLY A 98 -2.76 -17.03 1.20
C GLY A 98 -3.41 -15.67 0.92
N LYS A 99 -2.64 -14.64 0.58
CA LYS A 99 -3.14 -13.31 0.19
C LYS A 99 -3.30 -13.22 -1.32
N LEU A 100 -4.13 -12.27 -1.77
CA LEU A 100 -4.16 -11.90 -3.19
C LEU A 100 -2.92 -11.07 -3.50
N PHE A 101 -2.17 -11.49 -4.51
CA PHE A 101 -0.91 -10.92 -4.91
C PHE A 101 -0.87 -10.73 -6.44
#